data_AF-R5SFQ6-F1
#
_entry.id   AF-R5SFQ6-F1
#
_cell.length_a   1.000
_cell.length_b   1.000
_cell.length_c   1.000
_cell.angle_alpha   90.00
_cell.angle_beta   90.00
_cell.angle_gamma   90.00
#
_symmetry.space_group_name_H-M   'P 1'
#
loop_
_entity.id
_entity.type
_entity.pdbx_description
1 polymer ?
#
loop_
_entity_poly.entity_id
_entity_poly.type
_entity_poly.pdbx_seq_one_letter_code
_entity_poly.pdbx_strand_id
1 'polypeptide(L)' 'MELHEIERDIEALKSSPLVLVCRTPQGRVKAMSLQKCVETGSSFLYVAVDELDALLDQAINGTA' A
#
# COMPACT_ATOMS: atom_id res chain seq x y z
N MET A 1 14.82 -14.72 -1.16
CA MET A 1 15.40 -13.47 -1.68
C MET A 1 16.57 -13.11 -0.81
N GLU A 2 17.64 -12.61 -1.41
CA GLU A 2 18.76 -12.03 -0.69
C GLU A 2 18.36 -10.66 -0.09
N LEU A 3 18.97 -10.25 1.01
CA LEU A 3 18.62 -9.00 1.72
C LEU A 3 18.62 -7.76 0.80
N HIS A 4 19.58 -7.70 -0.12
CA HIS A 4 19.70 -6.61 -1.09
C HIS A 4 18.57 -6.56 -2.13
N GLU A 5 17.90 -7.69 -2.39
CA GLU A 5 16.72 -7.73 -3.26
C GLU A 5 15.51 -7.16 -2.52
N ILE A 6 15.35 -7.53 -1.26
CA ILE A 6 14.28 -7.01 -0.39
C ILE A 6 14.43 -5.49 -0.18
N GLU A 7 15.66 -4.99 0.03
CA GLU A 7 15.91 -3.55 0.14
C GLU A 7 15.51 -2.78 -1.13
N ARG A 8 15.77 -3.33 -2.33
CA ARG A 8 15.33 -2.71 -3.60
C ARG A 8 13.83 -2.70 -3.75
N ASP A 9 13.16 -3.79 -3.36
CA ASP A 9 11.69 -3.87 -3.44
C ASP A 9 11.03 -2.89 -2.46
N ILE A 10 11.61 -2.74 -1.26
CA ILE A 10 11.21 -1.70 -0.30
C ILE A 10 11.39 -0.29 -0.90
N GLU A 11 12.52 0.00 -1.54
CA GLU A 11 12.75 1.31 -2.18
C GLU A 11 11.76 1.58 -3.32
N ALA A 12 11.45 0.57 -4.13
CA ALA A 12 10.46 0.67 -5.20
C ALA A 12 9.06 0.98 -4.65
N LEU A 13 8.65 0.30 -3.58
CA LEU A 13 7.37 0.56 -2.91
C LEU A 13 7.33 1.94 -2.27
N LYS A 14 8.39 2.36 -1.58
CA LYS A 14 8.49 3.71 -1.00
C LYS A 14 8.46 4.82 -2.05
N SER A 15 8.91 4.53 -3.27
CA SER A 15 8.88 5.46 -4.40
C SER A 15 7.53 5.47 -5.12
N SER A 16 6.69 4.45 -4.88
CA SER A 16 5.35 4.39 -5.45
C SER A 16 4.41 5.42 -4.78
N PRO A 17 3.46 6.00 -5.52
CA PRO A 17 2.48 6.90 -4.93
C PRO A 17 1.65 6.19 -3.87
N LEU A 18 1.42 6.88 -2.74
CA LEU A 18 0.61 6.37 -1.64
C LEU A 18 -0.77 5.90 -2.14
N VAL A 19 -1.08 4.62 -1.90
CA VAL A 19 -2.38 4.01 -2.21
C VAL A 19 -3.22 3.98 -0.95
N LEU A 20 -4.43 4.51 -1.05
CA LEU A 20 -5.41 4.57 0.03
C LEU A 20 -6.55 3.61 -0.26
N VAL A 21 -7.00 2.91 0.77
CA VAL A 21 -8.29 2.23 0.75
C VAL A 21 -9.36 3.24 1.17
N CYS A 22 -10.25 3.57 0.25
CA CYS A 22 -11.35 4.50 0.46
C CYS A 22 -12.71 3.81 0.24
N ARG A 23 -13.75 4.32 0.91
CA ARG A 23 -15.15 3.95 0.67
C ARG A 23 -15.80 4.99 -0.24
N THR A 24 -16.31 4.55 -1.39
CA THR A 24 -17.00 5.42 -2.34
C THR A 24 -18.34 5.92 -1.79
N PRO A 25 -18.93 6.98 -2.37
CA PRO A 25 -20.28 7.43 -2.01
C PRO A 25 -21.36 6.35 -2.18
N GLN A 26 -21.13 5.35 -3.02
CA GLN A 26 -22.02 4.19 -3.19
C GLN A 26 -21.77 3.07 -2.15
N GLY A 27 -20.90 3.29 -1.17
CA GLY A 27 -20.57 2.35 -0.11
C GLY A 27 -19.54 1.27 -0.48
N ARG A 28 -18.94 1.31 -1.68
CA ARG A 28 -17.96 0.30 -2.11
C ARG A 28 -16.56 0.62 -1.57
N VAL A 29 -15.82 -0.38 -1.12
CA VAL A 29 -14.43 -0.23 -0.70
C VAL A 29 -13.50 -0.45 -1.90
N LYS A 30 -12.58 0.49 -2.16
CA LYS A 30 -11.61 0.42 -3.26
C LYS A 30 -10.28 1.05 -2.87
N ALA A 31 -9.19 0.42 -3.31
CA ALA A 31 -7.86 1.02 -3.29
C ALA A 31 -7.73 2.04 -4.44
N MET A 32 -7.17 3.22 -4.15
CA MET A 32 -6.96 4.31 -5.11
C MET A 32 -5.94 5.32 -4.60
N SER A 33 -5.46 6.22 -5.46
CA SER A 33 -4.59 7.31 -5.03
C SER A 33 -5.33 8.34 -4.15
N LEU A 34 -4.57 9.13 -3.37
CA LEU A 34 -5.12 10.26 -2.62
C LEU A 34 -5.95 11.20 -3.50
N GLN A 35 -5.40 11.58 -4.67
CA GLN A 35 -6.09 12.45 -5.62
C GLN A 35 -7.45 11.87 -6.02
N LYS A 36 -7.50 10.57 -6.36
CA LYS A 36 -8.75 9.93 -6.78
C LYS A 36 -9.77 9.82 -5.64
N CYS A 37 -9.30 9.58 -4.43
CA CYS A 37 -10.16 9.53 -3.24
C CYS A 37 -10.86 10.88 -3.04
N VAL A 38 -10.14 11.99 -3.18
CA VAL A 38 -10.69 13.35 -3.12
C VAL A 38 -11.65 13.64 -4.28
N GLU A 39 -11.22 13.39 -5.52
CA GLU A 39 -12.03 13.66 -6.74
C GLU A 39 -13.38 12.93 -6.74
N THR A 40 -13.44 11.74 -6.14
CA THR A 40 -14.65 10.91 -6.09
C THR A 40 -15.54 11.20 -4.88
N GLY A 41 -15.13 12.11 -3.98
CA GLY A 41 -15.82 12.34 -2.72
C GLY A 41 -15.85 11.10 -1.81
N SER A 42 -14.87 10.22 -1.95
CA SER A 42 -14.77 9.00 -1.15
C SER A 42 -14.26 9.31 0.26
N SER A 43 -14.70 8.53 1.24
CA SER A 43 -14.16 8.62 2.60
C SER A 43 -12.95 7.71 2.77
N PHE A 44 -11.87 8.26 3.32
CA PHE A 44 -10.67 7.51 3.67
C PHE A 44 -10.96 6.47 4.75
N LEU A 45 -10.39 5.26 4.62
CA LEU A 45 -10.44 4.22 5.65
C LEU A 45 -9.05 3.95 6.22
N TYR A 46 -8.10 3.49 5.39
CA TYR A 46 -6.73 3.17 5.78
C TYR A 46 -5.79 3.22 4.57
N VAL A 47 -4.48 3.25 4.81
CA VAL A 47 -3.47 3.17 3.74
C VAL A 47 -3.29 1.70 3.36
N ALA A 48 -3.22 1.39 2.06
CA ALA A 48 -2.88 0.05 1.60
C ALA A 48 -1.36 -0.14 1.73
N VAL A 49 -0.90 -0.61 2.90
CA VAL A 49 0.53 -0.86 3.20
C VAL A 49 0.89 -2.35 3.08
N ASP A 50 -0.08 -3.19 2.71
CA ASP A 50 0.00 -4.66 2.81
C ASP A 50 1.25 -5.26 2.11
N GLU A 51 1.69 -4.71 0.98
CA GLU A 51 2.87 -5.19 0.26
C GLU A 51 4.18 -4.84 0.96
N LEU A 52 4.25 -3.68 1.62
CA LEU A 52 5.45 -3.28 2.37
C LEU A 52 5.56 -4.04 3.69
N ASP A 53 4.44 -4.25 4.38
CA ASP A 53 4.41 -5.03 5.63
C ASP A 53 4.82 -6.48 5.39
N ALA A 54 4.35 -7.11 4.30
CA ALA A 54 4.74 -8.47 3.92
C ALA A 54 6.24 -8.58 3.60
N LEU A 55 6.80 -7.61 2.87
CA LEU A 55 8.24 -7.61 2.56
C LEU A 55 9.10 -7.41 3.81
N LEU A 56 8.68 -6.54 4.73
CA LEU A 56 9.38 -6.32 5.99
C LEU A 56 9.31 -7.56 6.90
N ASP A 57 8.16 -8.21 6.98
CA ASP A 57 7.99 -9.46 7.72
C ASP A 57 8.91 -10.56 7.16
N GLN A 58 8.98 -10.71 5.83
CA GLN A 58 9.88 -11.64 5.18
C GLN A 58 11.36 -11.30 5.45
N ALA A 59 11.74 -10.02 5.42
CA ALA A 59 13.12 -9.59 5.66
C ALA A 59 13.59 -9.84 7.11
N ILE A 60 12.71 -9.56 8.06
CA ILE A 60 13.04 -9.54 9.49
C ILE A 60 12.80 -10.91 10.13
N ASN A 61 11.68 -11.54 9.80
CA ASN A 61 11.21 -12.78 10.43
C ASN A 61 11.44 -14.03 9.55
N GLY A 62 11.80 -13.86 8.27
CA GLY A 62 12.07 -14.98 7.35
C GLY A 62 10.82 -15.76 6.94
N THR A 63 9.63 -15.23 7.20
CA THR A 63 8.34 -15.85 6.91
C THR A 63 7.88 -15.47 5.50
N ALA A 64 7.56 -16.47 4.69
CA ALA A 64 7.00 -16.37 3.33
C ALA A 64 5.65 -17.08 3.28
#